data_AF-A0A919AW62-F1
#
_entry.id   AF-A0A919AW62-F1
#
_cell.length_a   1.000
_cell.length_b   1.000
_cell.length_c   1.000
_cell.angle_alpha   90.00
_cell.angle_beta   90.00
_cell.angle_gamma   90.00
#
_symmetry.space_group_name_H-M   'P 1'
#
loop_
_entity.id
_entity.type
_entity.pdbx_description
1 polymer ?
#
loop_
_entity_poly.entity_id
_entity_poly.type
_entity_poly.pdbx_seq_one_letter_code
_entity_poly.pdbx_strand_id
1 'polypeptide(L)'
;MGGHSLGGHLSSVFSALFPEKIDGIVHIACSFPFKGAYPGRTGRQIGLLCNLIPLFGLFWGYYPGKLVGFGGNEYLGVMQDWRMWARSGCFDTADFKDINQKMSNFTGQVVSIRMDQDDYATDQGLELAVSGFTAAKVDRVQLTEEHQGKYLGHFNWAKKPKGVAQSISDWISKTGEEQG
;
A
#
# COMPACT_ATOMS: atom_id res chain seq x y z
N MET A 1 11.69 2.81 6.19
CA MET A 1 11.39 2.01 4.98
C MET A 1 10.12 2.55 4.33
N GLY A 2 9.82 2.24 3.07
CA GLY A 2 8.55 2.65 2.49
C GLY A 2 8.42 2.35 1.01
N GLY A 3 7.23 2.57 0.48
CA GLY A 3 6.95 2.29 -0.91
C GLY A 3 5.60 2.81 -1.40
N HIS A 4 5.48 2.78 -2.71
CA HIS A 4 4.27 3.16 -3.43
C HIS A 4 3.34 1.96 -3.59
N SER A 5 2.04 2.14 -3.33
CA SER A 5 1.00 1.14 -3.56
C SER A 5 1.40 -0.23 -2.96
N LEU A 6 1.62 -1.25 -3.79
CA LEU A 6 2.11 -2.57 -3.36
C LEU A 6 3.41 -2.54 -2.54
N GLY A 7 4.35 -1.64 -2.84
CA GLY A 7 5.58 -1.51 -2.07
C GLY A 7 5.35 -1.04 -0.63
N GLY A 8 4.29 -0.26 -0.39
CA GLY A 8 3.87 0.11 0.96
C GLY A 8 3.35 -1.10 1.73
N HIS A 9 2.49 -1.91 1.12
CA HIS A 9 1.99 -3.17 1.69
C HIS A 9 3.12 -4.14 2.07
N LEU A 10 4.13 -4.29 1.21
CA LEU A 10 5.31 -5.10 1.52
C LEU A 10 6.11 -4.53 2.70
N SER A 11 6.16 -3.21 2.85
CA SER A 11 6.78 -2.56 4.02
C SER A 11 6.00 -2.87 5.31
N SER A 12 4.67 -2.93 5.27
CA SER A 12 3.83 -3.34 6.40
C SER A 12 4.03 -4.81 6.79
N VAL A 13 4.11 -5.70 5.80
CA VAL A 13 4.39 -7.11 6.07
C VAL A 13 5.80 -7.24 6.67
N PHE A 14 6.79 -6.52 6.13
CA PHE A 14 8.15 -6.54 6.65
C PHE A 14 8.21 -6.06 8.11
N SER A 15 7.54 -4.96 8.45
CA SER A 15 7.51 -4.45 9.82
C SER A 15 6.81 -5.39 10.79
N ALA A 16 5.83 -6.16 10.33
CA ALA A 16 5.15 -7.15 11.15
C ALA A 16 6.07 -8.34 11.46
N LEU A 17 6.93 -8.72 10.51
CA LEU A 17 7.87 -9.83 10.66
C LEU A 17 9.14 -9.44 11.41
N PHE A 18 9.58 -8.19 11.28
CA PHE A 18 10.83 -7.67 11.81
C PHE A 18 10.66 -6.26 12.42
N PRO A 19 9.82 -6.11 13.45
CA PRO A 19 9.44 -4.81 13.99
C PRO A 19 10.62 -3.99 14.52
N GLU A 20 11.69 -4.64 14.97
CA GLU A 20 12.90 -4.00 15.50
C GLU A 20 13.92 -3.58 14.43
N LYS A 21 13.67 -3.87 13.15
CA LYS A 21 14.61 -3.58 12.05
C LYS A 21 14.39 -2.23 11.37
N ILE A 22 13.27 -1.58 11.65
CA ILE A 22 12.92 -0.29 11.05
C ILE A 22 12.27 0.62 12.10
N ASP A 23 12.51 1.91 12.00
CA ASP A 23 11.91 2.89 12.92
C ASP A 23 10.63 3.52 12.35
N GLY A 24 10.43 3.40 11.04
CA GLY A 24 9.24 3.96 10.40
C GLY A 24 8.96 3.49 8.98
N ILE A 25 7.71 3.70 8.57
CA ILE A 25 7.11 3.23 7.32
C ILE A 25 6.49 4.41 6.57
N VAL A 26 6.82 4.53 5.29
CA VAL A 26 6.21 5.50 4.38
C VAL A 26 5.31 4.77 3.39
N HIS A 27 4.03 5.08 3.43
CA HIS A 27 3.02 4.66 2.47
C HIS A 27 2.75 5.81 1.49
N ILE A 28 2.91 5.55 0.19
CA ILE A 28 2.57 6.54 -0.86
C ILE A 28 1.51 5.92 -1.75
N ALA A 29 0.31 6.52 -1.79
CA ALA A 29 -0.84 5.97 -2.51
C ALA A 29 -1.09 4.48 -2.17
N CYS A 30 -0.90 4.11 -0.89
CA CYS A 30 -0.94 2.72 -0.43
C CYS A 30 -2.34 2.35 0.07
N SER A 31 -3.23 2.01 -0.86
CA SER A 31 -4.58 1.57 -0.52
C SER A 31 -4.70 0.05 -0.53
N PHE A 32 -5.30 -0.50 0.51
CA PHE A 32 -5.44 -1.94 0.67
C PHE A 32 -6.38 -2.51 -0.39
N PRO A 33 -6.04 -3.62 -1.07
CA PRO A 33 -6.75 -4.07 -2.27
C PRO A 33 -8.02 -4.87 -1.97
N PHE A 34 -8.57 -4.78 -0.76
CA PHE A 34 -9.75 -5.56 -0.38
C PHE A 34 -10.95 -5.18 -1.22
N LYS A 35 -11.51 -6.13 -1.99
CA LYS A 35 -12.64 -5.87 -2.90
C LYS A 35 -13.83 -5.17 -2.23
N GLY A 36 -14.06 -5.46 -0.94
CA GLY A 36 -15.17 -4.89 -0.16
C GLY A 36 -14.98 -3.41 0.18
N ALA A 37 -13.77 -2.88 0.03
CA ALA A 37 -13.44 -1.47 0.23
C ALA A 37 -13.67 -0.60 -1.02
N TYR A 38 -14.13 -1.19 -2.12
CA TYR A 38 -14.32 -0.51 -3.41
C TYR A 38 -15.72 -0.77 -3.95
N PRO A 39 -16.63 0.20 -3.91
CA PRO A 39 -17.96 0.04 -4.48
C PRO A 39 -17.94 0.01 -6.02
N GLY A 40 -18.99 -0.56 -6.61
CA GLY A 40 -19.29 -0.40 -8.02
C GLY A 40 -18.32 -1.09 -8.99
N ARG A 41 -17.73 -0.34 -9.92
CA ARG A 41 -16.91 -0.88 -11.01
C ARG A 41 -15.54 -1.38 -10.51
N THR A 42 -14.90 -0.63 -9.63
CA THR A 42 -13.54 -0.94 -9.15
C THR A 42 -13.50 -2.25 -8.36
N GLY A 43 -14.42 -2.47 -7.42
CA GLY A 43 -14.51 -3.74 -6.69
C GLY A 43 -14.77 -4.95 -7.59
N ARG A 44 -15.58 -4.78 -8.66
CA ARG A 44 -15.81 -5.82 -9.68
C ARG A 44 -14.54 -6.11 -10.48
N GLN A 45 -13.76 -5.10 -10.83
CA GLN A 45 -12.47 -5.27 -11.53
C GLN A 45 -11.45 -5.99 -10.64
N ILE A 46 -11.35 -5.64 -9.36
CA ILE A 46 -10.51 -6.34 -8.38
C ILE A 46 -10.94 -7.81 -8.28
N GLY A 47 -12.26 -8.07 -8.18
CA GLY A 47 -12.80 -9.43 -8.12
C GLY A 47 -12.49 -10.26 -9.38
N LEU A 48 -12.62 -9.65 -10.55
CA LEU A 48 -12.27 -10.29 -11.82
C LEU A 48 -10.77 -10.61 -11.87
N LEU A 49 -9.91 -9.64 -11.52
CA LEU A 49 -8.47 -9.83 -11.50
C LEU A 49 -8.06 -10.96 -10.55
N CYS A 50 -8.68 -11.03 -9.37
CA CYS A 50 -8.49 -12.14 -8.41
C CYS A 50 -8.81 -13.52 -9.02
N ASN A 51 -9.75 -13.60 -9.96
CA ASN A 51 -10.12 -14.85 -10.62
C ASN A 51 -9.18 -15.18 -11.80
N LEU A 52 -8.57 -14.17 -12.42
CA LEU A 52 -7.66 -14.33 -13.56
C LEU A 52 -6.22 -14.65 -13.17
N ILE A 53 -5.72 -14.11 -12.04
CA ILE A 53 -4.32 -14.30 -11.60
C ILE A 53 -3.87 -15.77 -11.58
N PRO A 54 -4.66 -16.74 -11.06
CA PRO A 54 -4.27 -18.15 -11.09
C PRO A 54 -4.13 -18.72 -12.51
N LEU A 55 -4.94 -18.23 -13.45
CA LEU A 55 -4.92 -18.67 -14.85
C LEU A 55 -3.63 -18.22 -15.55
N PHE A 56 -3.09 -17.05 -15.18
CA PHE A 56 -1.84 -16.55 -15.76
C PHE A 56 -0.65 -17.45 -15.40
N GLY A 57 -0.63 -17.99 -14.19
CA GLY A 57 0.35 -19.01 -13.80
C GLY A 57 0.22 -20.30 -14.61
N LEU A 58 -1.01 -20.72 -14.91
CA LEU A 58 -1.26 -21.97 -15.63
C LEU A 58 -0.95 -21.87 -17.13
N PHE A 59 -1.32 -20.76 -17.78
CA PHE A 59 -1.21 -20.60 -19.22
C PHE A 59 0.09 -19.94 -19.68
N TRP A 60 0.62 -19.00 -18.90
CA TRP A 60 1.81 -18.21 -19.28
C TRP A 60 3.02 -18.46 -18.37
N GLY A 61 2.82 -18.99 -17.17
CA GLY A 61 3.91 -19.18 -16.19
C GLY A 61 4.42 -17.88 -15.57
N TYR A 62 3.85 -16.73 -15.94
CA TYR A 62 4.17 -15.41 -15.38
C TYR A 62 2.94 -14.51 -15.37
N TYR A 63 3.02 -13.38 -14.67
CA TYR A 63 1.96 -12.38 -14.62
C TYR A 63 2.13 -11.33 -15.74
N PRO A 64 1.23 -11.26 -16.75
CA PRO A 64 1.36 -10.34 -17.87
C PRO A 64 0.76 -8.96 -17.54
N GLY A 65 1.27 -8.26 -16.54
CA GLY A 65 0.65 -7.04 -16.01
C GLY A 65 0.47 -5.91 -17.04
N LYS A 66 1.32 -5.83 -18.08
CA LYS A 66 1.12 -4.89 -19.22
C LYS A 66 -0.13 -5.18 -20.05
N LEU A 67 -0.49 -6.46 -20.24
CA LEU A 67 -1.72 -6.85 -20.95
C LEU A 67 -2.96 -6.63 -20.07
N VAL A 68 -2.79 -6.84 -18.77
CA VAL A 68 -3.87 -6.69 -17.77
C VAL A 68 -4.10 -5.22 -17.40
N GLY A 69 -3.11 -4.35 -17.60
CA GLY A 69 -3.15 -2.94 -17.21
C GLY A 69 -2.95 -2.70 -15.70
N PHE A 70 -2.44 -3.69 -14.96
CA PHE A 70 -2.17 -3.62 -13.52
C PHE A 70 -0.84 -4.33 -13.20
N GLY A 71 -0.06 -3.83 -12.24
CA GLY A 71 1.13 -4.52 -11.73
C GLY A 71 2.29 -4.74 -12.71
N GLY A 72 2.32 -4.09 -13.88
CA GLY A 72 3.51 -4.10 -14.77
C GLY A 72 4.10 -5.49 -15.06
N ASN A 73 5.29 -5.78 -14.52
CA ASN A 73 5.97 -7.08 -14.61
C ASN A 73 6.16 -7.70 -13.22
N GLU A 74 5.20 -7.53 -12.30
CA GLU A 74 5.28 -8.11 -10.96
C GLU A 74 5.49 -9.63 -11.01
N TYR A 75 6.21 -10.15 -10.03
CA TYR A 75 6.36 -11.60 -9.86
C TYR A 75 5.01 -12.25 -9.56
N LEU A 76 4.76 -13.42 -10.16
CA LEU A 76 3.47 -14.11 -10.01
C LEU A 76 3.14 -14.41 -8.54
N GLY A 77 4.13 -14.79 -7.73
CA GLY A 77 3.91 -15.04 -6.29
C GLY A 77 3.42 -13.81 -5.55
N VAL A 78 3.99 -12.63 -5.84
CA VAL A 78 3.54 -11.36 -5.26
C VAL A 78 2.09 -11.06 -5.64
N MET A 79 1.71 -11.35 -6.90
CA MET A 79 0.32 -11.20 -7.34
C MET A 79 -0.63 -12.23 -6.71
N GLN A 80 -0.16 -13.42 -6.35
CA GLN A 80 -0.96 -14.40 -5.60
C GLN A 80 -1.19 -13.92 -4.15
N ASP A 81 -0.17 -13.34 -3.52
CA ASP A 81 -0.30 -12.72 -2.19
C ASP A 81 -1.27 -11.55 -2.23
N TRP A 82 -1.10 -10.65 -3.21
CA TRP A 82 -2.03 -9.56 -3.45
C TRP A 82 -3.47 -10.05 -3.65
N ARG A 83 -3.65 -11.14 -4.41
CA ARG A 83 -4.97 -11.77 -4.60
C ARG A 83 -5.54 -12.28 -3.28
N MET A 84 -4.72 -12.89 -2.41
CA MET A 84 -5.18 -13.36 -1.10
C MET A 84 -5.67 -12.19 -0.27
N TRP A 85 -4.88 -11.11 -0.18
CA TRP A 85 -5.25 -9.87 0.52
C TRP A 85 -6.53 -9.26 -0.01
N ALA A 86 -6.66 -9.18 -1.33
CA ALA A 86 -7.83 -8.61 -1.99
C ALA A 86 -9.13 -9.37 -1.70
N ARG A 87 -9.03 -10.67 -1.38
CA ARG A 87 -10.18 -11.52 -1.03
C ARG A 87 -10.46 -11.58 0.47
N SER A 88 -9.42 -11.60 1.31
CA SER A 88 -9.54 -11.81 2.76
C SER A 88 -9.73 -10.52 3.55
N GLY A 89 -9.19 -9.39 3.07
CA GLY A 89 -9.17 -8.16 3.87
C GLY A 89 -8.01 -8.09 4.87
N CYS A 90 -7.08 -9.04 4.85
CA CYS A 90 -5.92 -9.11 5.74
C CYS A 90 -4.62 -9.42 4.96
N PHE A 91 -3.47 -9.15 5.56
CA PHE A 91 -2.14 -9.35 5.00
C PHE A 91 -1.66 -10.81 4.99
N ASP A 92 -2.52 -11.75 5.38
CA ASP A 92 -2.16 -13.16 5.39
C ASP A 92 -2.00 -13.72 3.97
N THR A 93 -0.96 -14.53 3.80
CA THR A 93 -0.64 -15.25 2.57
C THR A 93 -0.62 -16.76 2.83
N ALA A 94 -0.15 -17.56 1.87
CA ALA A 94 0.06 -18.98 2.11
C ALA A 94 1.15 -19.22 3.17
N ASP A 95 2.24 -18.46 3.09
CA ASP A 95 3.45 -18.64 3.90
C ASP A 95 3.44 -17.80 5.18
N PHE A 96 2.67 -16.71 5.21
CA PHE A 96 2.64 -15.77 6.32
C PHE A 96 1.23 -15.66 6.90
N LYS A 97 1.11 -15.90 8.21
CA LYS A 97 -0.17 -15.85 8.96
C LYS A 97 -0.12 -14.85 10.10
N ASP A 98 -1.31 -14.39 10.48
CA ASP A 98 -1.56 -13.46 11.58
C ASP A 98 -0.82 -12.12 11.39
N ILE A 99 -0.64 -11.68 10.14
CA ILE A 99 0.21 -10.53 9.84
C ILE A 99 -0.40 -9.25 10.39
N ASN A 100 -1.72 -9.05 10.26
CA ASN A 100 -2.39 -7.90 10.87
C ASN A 100 -2.23 -7.88 12.39
N GLN A 101 -2.25 -9.05 13.06
CA GLN A 101 -1.99 -9.10 14.50
C GLN A 101 -0.53 -8.77 14.80
N LYS A 102 0.42 -9.31 14.04
CA LYS A 102 1.85 -9.02 14.22
C LYS A 102 2.21 -7.56 13.96
N MET A 103 1.50 -6.88 13.05
CA MET A 103 1.64 -5.42 12.85
C MET A 103 1.40 -4.63 14.14
N SER A 104 0.60 -5.14 15.08
CA SER A 104 0.37 -4.47 16.38
C SER A 104 1.60 -4.42 17.28
N ASN A 105 2.63 -5.25 17.00
CA ASN A 105 3.90 -5.22 17.71
C ASN A 105 4.84 -4.12 17.20
N PHE A 106 4.55 -3.52 16.05
CA PHE A 106 5.33 -2.41 15.52
C PHE A 106 4.98 -1.12 16.26
N THR A 107 5.96 -0.56 16.96
CA THR A 107 5.81 0.66 17.79
C THR A 107 6.44 1.90 17.17
N GLY A 108 6.94 1.79 15.94
CA GLY A 108 7.54 2.91 15.21
C GLY A 108 6.49 3.89 14.68
N GLN A 109 6.86 4.62 13.63
CA GLN A 109 5.98 5.63 13.03
C GLN A 109 5.56 5.24 11.61
N VAL A 110 4.35 5.59 11.22
CA VAL A 110 3.80 5.32 9.89
C VAL A 110 3.26 6.63 9.33
N VAL A 111 3.67 7.00 8.12
CA VAL A 111 3.02 8.08 7.37
C VAL A 111 2.31 7.52 6.15
N SER A 112 1.01 7.79 6.04
CA SER A 112 0.16 7.42 4.91
C SER A 112 -0.15 8.64 4.07
N ILE A 113 0.56 8.76 2.95
CA ILE A 113 0.44 9.87 2.00
C ILE A 113 -0.49 9.44 0.86
N ARG A 114 -1.57 10.19 0.66
CA ARG A 114 -2.49 10.05 -0.47
C ARG A 114 -2.52 11.29 -1.35
N MET A 115 -3.08 11.16 -2.55
CA MET A 115 -3.34 12.29 -3.44
C MET A 115 -4.84 12.51 -3.58
N ASP A 116 -5.25 13.77 -3.70
CA ASP A 116 -6.66 14.18 -3.82
C ASP A 116 -7.36 13.61 -5.06
N GLN A 117 -6.61 13.38 -6.15
CA GLN A 117 -7.11 12.86 -7.43
C GLN A 117 -6.68 11.40 -7.66
N ASP A 118 -6.74 10.56 -6.63
CA ASP A 118 -6.39 9.13 -6.72
C ASP A 118 -7.62 8.21 -6.55
N ASP A 119 -8.20 7.81 -7.68
CA ASP A 119 -9.34 6.89 -7.74
C ASP A 119 -9.03 5.46 -7.25
N TYR A 120 -7.74 5.10 -7.12
CA TYR A 120 -7.32 3.81 -6.59
C TYR A 120 -7.07 3.84 -5.08
N ALA A 121 -6.98 5.03 -4.48
CA ALA A 121 -6.78 5.20 -3.05
C ALA A 121 -8.04 5.68 -2.34
N THR A 122 -8.98 4.76 -2.13
CA THR A 122 -10.18 5.03 -1.32
C THR A 122 -9.80 5.20 0.15
N ASP A 123 -10.58 6.02 0.87
CA ASP A 123 -10.43 6.25 2.30
C ASP A 123 -10.44 4.92 3.06
N GLN A 124 -11.41 4.06 2.75
CA GLN A 124 -11.53 2.75 3.38
C GLN A 124 -10.32 1.86 3.12
N GLY A 125 -9.79 1.85 1.89
CA GLY A 125 -8.60 1.06 1.58
C GLY A 125 -7.34 1.60 2.25
N LEU A 126 -7.20 2.92 2.37
CA LEU A 126 -6.09 3.55 3.12
C LEU A 126 -6.17 3.21 4.60
N GLU A 127 -7.36 3.26 5.21
CA GLU A 127 -7.55 2.87 6.61
C GLU A 127 -7.25 1.38 6.83
N LEU A 128 -7.72 0.50 5.95
CA LEU A 128 -7.39 -0.93 6.04
C LEU A 128 -5.89 -1.18 5.97
N ALA A 129 -5.16 -0.43 5.13
CA ALA A 129 -3.72 -0.60 4.95
C ALA A 129 -2.91 -0.29 6.22
N VAL A 130 -3.45 0.56 7.11
CA VAL A 130 -2.79 0.94 8.37
C VAL A 130 -3.46 0.37 9.62
N SER A 131 -4.61 -0.28 9.47
CA SER A 131 -5.44 -0.76 10.60
C SER A 131 -4.73 -1.71 11.58
N GLY A 132 -3.72 -2.45 11.12
CA GLY A 132 -2.92 -3.35 11.97
C GLY A 132 -1.92 -2.63 12.87
N PHE A 133 -1.59 -1.36 12.60
CA PHE A 133 -0.59 -0.60 13.35
C PHE A 133 -1.14 0.06 14.61
N THR A 134 -1.70 -0.75 15.51
CA THR A 134 -2.40 -0.24 16.70
C THR A 134 -1.47 0.33 17.78
N ALA A 135 -0.20 -0.05 17.78
CA ALA A 135 0.82 0.46 18.71
C ALA A 135 1.75 1.51 18.08
N ALA A 136 1.62 1.77 16.78
CA ALA A 136 2.42 2.75 16.06
C ALA A 136 1.75 4.12 16.06
N LYS A 137 2.55 5.19 15.90
CA LYS A 137 2.01 6.51 15.56
C LYS A 137 1.71 6.55 14.06
N VAL A 138 0.46 6.79 13.67
CA VAL A 138 0.03 6.81 12.26
C VAL A 138 -0.40 8.21 11.84
N ASP A 139 0.44 8.88 11.05
CA ASP A 139 0.16 10.17 10.41
C ASP A 139 -0.49 9.96 9.04
N ARG A 140 -1.53 10.75 8.72
CA ARG A 140 -2.23 10.71 7.44
C ARG A 140 -2.09 12.05 6.75
N VAL A 141 -1.58 12.05 5.52
CA VAL A 141 -1.30 13.25 4.75
C VAL A 141 -2.02 13.17 3.40
N GLN A 142 -2.79 14.19 3.06
CA GLN A 142 -3.41 14.33 1.75
C GLN A 142 -2.71 15.45 0.98
N LEU A 143 -2.15 15.11 -0.18
CA LEU A 143 -1.56 16.09 -1.09
C LEU A 143 -2.62 16.58 -2.07
N THR A 144 -2.79 17.89 -2.07
CA THR A 144 -3.63 18.64 -3.01
C THR A 144 -2.77 19.31 -4.08
N GLU A 145 -3.41 20.05 -5.00
CA GLU A 145 -2.70 20.80 -6.05
C GLU A 145 -1.75 21.86 -5.47
N GLU A 146 -2.02 22.39 -4.28
CA GLU A 146 -1.12 23.32 -3.58
C GLU A 146 0.24 22.68 -3.28
N HIS A 147 0.22 21.41 -2.89
CA HIS A 147 1.42 20.68 -2.46
C HIS A 147 2.18 20.07 -3.65
N GLN A 148 1.44 19.58 -4.65
CA GLN A 148 1.95 18.66 -5.68
C GLN A 148 1.72 19.18 -7.10
N GLY A 149 1.07 20.33 -7.25
CA GLY A 149 0.61 20.86 -8.52
C GLY A 149 -0.37 19.92 -9.21
N LYS A 150 -0.45 20.00 -10.54
CA LYS A 150 -1.27 19.09 -11.37
C LYS A 150 -0.78 17.63 -11.42
N TYR A 151 0.30 17.29 -10.72
CA TYR A 151 0.88 15.95 -10.74
C TYR A 151 0.27 15.08 -9.64
N LEU A 152 -1.06 15.08 -9.56
CA LEU A 152 -1.84 14.26 -8.63
C LEU A 152 -2.31 12.95 -9.29
N GLY A 153 -2.66 11.99 -8.44
CA GLY A 153 -3.16 10.67 -8.81
C GLY A 153 -2.12 9.56 -8.68
N HIS A 154 -2.60 8.32 -8.71
CA HIS A 154 -1.88 7.12 -8.24
C HIS A 154 -0.41 7.05 -8.70
N PHE A 155 -0.14 7.26 -9.99
CA PHE A 155 1.23 7.20 -10.53
C PHE A 155 1.80 8.55 -10.94
N ASN A 156 0.95 9.58 -11.09
CA ASN A 156 1.34 10.82 -11.74
C ASN A 156 2.29 11.65 -10.86
N TRP A 157 2.17 11.51 -9.53
CA TRP A 157 3.03 12.18 -8.55
C TRP A 157 4.52 11.88 -8.76
N ALA A 158 4.84 10.64 -9.18
CA ALA A 158 6.22 10.20 -9.37
C ALA A 158 6.95 10.98 -10.49
N LYS A 159 6.21 11.60 -11.43
CA LYS A 159 6.80 12.44 -12.47
C LYS A 159 7.39 13.74 -11.91
N LYS A 160 6.83 14.25 -10.81
CA LYS A 160 7.29 15.47 -10.11
C LYS A 160 7.12 15.28 -8.60
N PRO A 161 8.02 14.53 -7.92
CA PRO A 161 7.79 14.05 -6.56
C PRO A 161 8.01 15.10 -5.47
N LYS A 162 8.06 16.40 -5.79
CA LYS A 162 8.49 17.45 -4.84
C LYS A 162 7.60 17.52 -3.61
N GLY A 163 6.27 17.52 -3.78
CA GLY A 163 5.33 17.57 -2.65
C GLY A 163 5.46 16.32 -1.77
N VAL A 164 5.48 15.13 -2.38
CA VAL A 164 5.69 13.86 -1.66
C VAL A 164 7.02 13.86 -0.89
N ALA A 165 8.12 14.26 -1.52
CA ALA A 165 9.43 14.29 -0.89
C ALA A 165 9.48 15.29 0.29
N GLN A 166 8.84 16.46 0.13
CA GLN A 166 8.75 17.44 1.21
C GLN A 166 7.96 16.89 2.39
N SER A 167 6.79 16.27 2.15
CA SER A 167 5.99 15.68 3.22
C SER A 167 6.71 14.57 3.98
N ILE A 168 7.51 13.75 3.28
CA ILE A 168 8.35 12.74 3.93
C ILE A 168 9.43 13.41 4.78
N SER A 169 10.11 14.44 4.25
CA SER A 169 11.14 15.17 4.99
C SER A 169 10.57 15.83 6.24
N ASP A 170 9.42 16.49 6.14
CA ASP A 170 8.76 17.17 7.26
C ASP A 170 8.34 16.16 8.33
N TRP A 171 7.85 14.99 7.91
CA TRP A 171 7.50 13.90 8.81
C TRP A 171 8.72 13.37 9.56
N ILE A 172 9.83 13.08 8.87
CA ILE A 172 11.08 12.61 9.48
C ILE A 172 11.59 13.63 10.52
N SER A 173 11.56 14.93 10.21
CA SER A 173 12.01 15.96 11.14
C SER A 173 11.18 15.99 12.42
N LYS A 174 9.85 15.90 12.32
CA LYS A 174 8.95 15.84 13.48
C LYS A 174 9.21 14.61 14.34
N THR A 175 9.44 13.45 13.71
CA THR A 175 9.77 12.20 14.38
C THR A 175 11.06 12.31 15.23
N GLY A 176 12.09 12.98 14.69
CA GLY A 176 13.37 13.15 15.40
C GLY A 176 13.28 14.08 16.62
N GLU A 177 12.42 15.08 16.58
CA GLU A 177 12.20 16.01 17.70
C GLU A 177 11.43 15.35 18.86
N GLU A 178 10.54 14.39 18.59
CA GLU A 178 9.77 13.68 19.63
C GLU A 178 10.56 12.56 20.33
N GLN A 179 11.74 12.19 19.79
CA GLN A 179 12.58 11.12 20.32
C GLN A 179 13.83 11.62 21.08
N GLY A 180 14.10 12.93 21.08
CA GLY A 180 15.22 13.58 21.77
C GLY A 180 14.84 14.14 23.14
#